data_AF-A0A7S0H072-F1
#
_entry.id   AF-A0A7S0H072-F1
#
_cell.length_a   1.000
_cell.length_b   1.000
_cell.length_c   1.000
_cell.angle_alpha   90.00
_cell.angle_beta   90.00
_cell.angle_gamma   90.00
#
_symmetry.space_group_name_H-M   'P 1'
#
loop_
_entity.id
_entity.type
_entity.pdbx_description
1 polymer ?
#
loop_
_entity_poly.entity_id
_entity_poly.type
_entity_poly.pdbx_seq_one_letter_code
_entity_poly.pdbx_strand_id
1 'polypeptide(L)'
;MPGHDPHGSAKRRRTLETLAMKNRSGRAPFGAVDGNTLAGRARQPSSRQGKKSERALSPADVRARDAFDLGPASPMDAEMDAWEREEEDDAPFGVSESFHEWLTRVGLRGPLDPDRGGTLVSARTREELQRVWGDAAETETLRRLVENLKDGELEMARMTQAAHERATRELEAETETAWRGRLEAASDAERSAKEELHAREAAVDAAEAEVREERRAARDAAEASDALRSRLEAATRASNVASQRASCLEDELREAKAEVLHAGRALARAKQERDALEQNLRMELASQREGFEQERDAYHKTRDDAAARERLRHNELVERLRSEARDLRAAAASAAERLRLTTRDGADGKAALKQALALRGAEAEVGRRTAGEAQRRLRLAEENVARLEARVVELRAAAETKIAALERALAAKAAAEKRAESAETSARDAVASLEAENAAHRKNLDEARAAASSAAQETRSLREELAAASQRADALAGEKSAL
;
A
#
# COMPACT_ATOMS: atom_id res chain seq x y z
N MET A 1 73.11 -3.29 22.36
CA MET A 1 73.43 -2.79 21.01
C MET A 1 72.17 -2.16 20.42
N PRO A 2 72.21 -0.90 19.94
CA PRO A 2 71.01 -0.10 19.66
C PRO A 2 70.66 0.01 18.16
N GLY A 3 69.47 0.53 17.84
CA GLY A 3 68.99 0.81 16.47
C GLY A 3 67.46 0.98 16.40
N HIS A 4 66.88 2.02 17.01
CA HIS A 4 66.51 3.31 16.38
C HIS A 4 65.22 3.25 15.52
N ASP A 5 64.11 3.68 16.13
CA ASP A 5 62.92 4.26 15.47
C ASP A 5 63.32 5.54 14.71
N PRO A 6 62.65 5.96 13.61
CA PRO A 6 61.42 6.73 13.83
C PRO A 6 60.34 6.72 12.72
N HIS A 7 59.16 7.23 13.10
CA HIS A 7 58.07 7.67 12.23
C HIS A 7 58.48 8.52 11.01
N GLY A 8 57.75 8.38 9.90
CA GLY A 8 57.66 9.43 8.89
C GLY A 8 56.87 9.10 7.62
N SER A 9 55.67 9.66 7.48
CA SER A 9 55.21 10.41 6.28
C SER A 9 53.69 10.49 6.19
N ALA A 10 53.14 11.63 6.61
CA ALA A 10 51.86 12.12 6.10
C ALA A 10 52.12 13.23 5.06
N LYS A 11 51.15 13.44 4.16
CA LYS A 11 51.03 14.53 3.15
C LYS A 11 51.84 14.39 1.86
N ARG A 12 51.11 14.10 0.76
CA ARG A 12 51.07 14.72 -0.60
C ARG A 12 50.20 13.80 -1.48
N ARG A 13 49.34 14.24 -2.41
CA ARG A 13 48.88 15.59 -2.83
C ARG A 13 47.65 15.42 -3.76
N ARG A 14 46.69 16.36 -3.69
CA ARG A 14 45.78 16.85 -4.77
C ARG A 14 44.82 15.83 -5.44
N THR A 15 43.51 16.03 -5.60
CA THR A 15 42.69 17.19 -6.04
C THR A 15 42.91 17.64 -7.49
N LEU A 16 42.09 17.11 -8.40
CA LEU A 16 41.59 17.69 -9.65
C LEU A 16 40.19 17.08 -9.84
N GLU A 17 39.10 17.81 -9.58
CA GLU A 17 38.46 18.81 -10.46
C GLU A 17 37.65 18.22 -11.62
N THR A 18 36.36 18.55 -11.60
CA THR A 18 35.36 18.40 -12.65
C THR A 18 35.64 19.33 -13.83
N LEU A 19 35.39 18.90 -15.08
CA LEU A 19 34.62 19.68 -16.10
C LEU A 19 34.52 19.00 -17.48
N ALA A 20 33.55 19.51 -18.27
CA ALA A 20 33.47 19.51 -19.74
C ALA A 20 32.92 18.27 -20.51
N MET A 21 31.62 18.39 -20.79
CA MET A 21 30.85 17.85 -21.92
C MET A 21 31.57 17.84 -23.29
N LYS A 22 31.38 16.79 -24.11
CA LYS A 22 30.64 16.83 -25.42
C LYS A 22 30.83 15.58 -26.32
N ASN A 23 29.71 14.89 -26.56
CA ASN A 23 29.12 14.49 -27.86
C ASN A 23 29.96 14.09 -29.09
N ARG A 24 29.42 13.05 -29.78
CA ARG A 24 29.52 12.64 -31.21
C ARG A 24 30.75 11.81 -31.64
N SER A 25 30.66 10.90 -32.62
CA SER A 25 29.53 10.09 -33.17
C SER A 25 30.00 9.18 -34.32
N GLY A 26 29.43 7.98 -34.43
CA GLY A 26 29.37 7.20 -35.69
C GLY A 26 30.55 6.25 -35.97
N ARG A 27 30.40 5.24 -36.84
CA ARG A 27 29.21 4.82 -37.62
C ARG A 27 29.38 3.37 -38.12
N ALA A 28 28.28 2.62 -38.27
CA ALA A 28 28.24 1.42 -39.13
C ALA A 28 28.29 1.81 -40.64
N PRO A 29 28.58 0.88 -41.56
CA PRO A 29 27.55 0.37 -42.50
C PRO A 29 27.80 -1.13 -42.86
N PHE A 30 27.14 -1.85 -43.78
CA PHE A 30 26.00 -1.68 -44.73
C PHE A 30 25.08 -2.92 -44.59
N GLY A 31 23.92 -3.09 -45.25
CA GLY A 31 23.19 -2.25 -46.23
C GLY A 31 21.67 -2.37 -45.99
N ALA A 32 20.81 -1.44 -46.43
CA ALA A 32 20.60 -0.92 -47.80
C ALA A 32 19.93 -1.99 -48.70
N VAL A 33 18.91 -1.71 -49.52
CA VAL A 33 18.70 -0.60 -50.49
C VAL A 33 17.17 -0.38 -50.65
N ASP A 34 16.64 0.81 -50.36
CA ASP A 34 16.15 1.89 -51.28
C ASP A 34 14.82 1.57 -52.02
N GLY A 35 13.94 2.52 -52.37
CA GLY A 35 13.95 3.98 -52.19
C GLY A 35 12.80 4.66 -52.98
N ASN A 36 12.75 6.00 -52.97
CA ASN A 36 11.84 6.90 -53.73
C ASN A 36 10.33 6.88 -53.34
N THR A 37 9.52 7.94 -53.51
CA THR A 37 9.56 9.40 -53.29
C THR A 37 8.26 9.97 -53.90
N LEU A 38 7.66 10.97 -53.24
CA LEU A 38 6.68 11.95 -53.77
C LEU A 38 5.23 11.50 -54.03
N ALA A 39 4.32 12.46 -53.72
CA ALA A 39 2.85 12.46 -53.83
C ALA A 39 2.05 11.54 -52.86
N GLY A 40 1.07 12.02 -52.10
CA GLY A 40 0.69 13.42 -51.86
C GLY A 40 -0.52 13.64 -50.92
N ARG A 41 -0.46 14.75 -50.16
CA ARG A 41 -1.54 15.52 -49.48
C ARG A 41 -2.52 14.82 -48.50
N ALA A 42 -2.55 15.39 -47.29
CA ALA A 42 -3.65 15.31 -46.33
C ALA A 42 -4.86 16.18 -46.71
N ARG A 43 -6.02 15.96 -46.07
CA ARG A 43 -7.01 17.00 -45.73
C ARG A 43 -8.07 16.55 -44.72
N GLN A 44 -8.37 17.41 -43.73
CA GLN A 44 -9.72 17.55 -43.14
C GLN A 44 -10.55 18.55 -44.01
N PRO A 45 -11.70 19.09 -43.55
CA PRO A 45 -13.03 18.65 -43.98
C PRO A 45 -13.78 19.74 -44.78
N SER A 46 -15.11 19.56 -44.90
CA SER A 46 -16.13 20.59 -45.21
C SER A 46 -16.58 20.82 -46.67
N SER A 47 -17.91 20.68 -46.82
CA SER A 47 -18.82 21.46 -47.67
C SER A 47 -19.14 21.08 -49.14
N ARG A 48 -20.45 20.86 -49.33
CA ARG A 48 -21.37 21.39 -50.36
C ARG A 48 -21.34 20.92 -51.83
N GLN A 49 -22.46 20.25 -52.14
CA GLN A 49 -23.46 20.57 -53.18
C GLN A 49 -23.13 20.42 -54.68
N GLY A 50 -23.96 19.60 -55.32
CA GLY A 50 -24.52 19.84 -56.66
C GLY A 50 -24.34 18.66 -57.63
N LYS A 51 -25.30 18.33 -58.51
CA LYS A 51 -26.74 18.65 -58.58
C LYS A 51 -27.32 17.91 -59.81
N LYS A 52 -28.46 17.22 -59.68
CA LYS A 52 -29.34 16.75 -60.79
C LYS A 52 -28.69 15.67 -61.70
N SER A 53 -29.43 14.81 -62.41
CA SER A 53 -30.85 14.75 -62.82
C SER A 53 -31.24 13.25 -62.94
N GLU A 54 -32.50 12.78 -63.01
CA GLU A 54 -33.79 13.47 -63.11
C GLU A 54 -34.98 12.54 -62.76
N ARG A 55 -36.06 13.14 -62.21
CA ARG A 55 -37.52 12.93 -62.45
C ARG A 55 -38.18 11.53 -62.39
N ALA A 56 -39.45 11.41 -62.03
CA ALA A 56 -40.51 12.40 -61.72
C ALA A 56 -40.85 12.39 -60.21
N LEU A 57 -41.19 13.49 -59.49
CA LEU A 57 -42.35 14.41 -59.63
C LEU A 57 -43.70 13.68 -59.56
N SER A 58 -44.70 14.06 -58.76
CA SER A 58 -44.99 15.34 -58.06
C SER A 58 -45.93 15.11 -56.83
N PRO A 59 -46.42 16.15 -56.08
CA PRO A 59 -46.54 16.04 -54.61
C PRO A 59 -47.93 16.36 -54.00
N ALA A 60 -47.95 16.40 -52.66
CA ALA A 60 -48.61 17.40 -51.80
C ALA A 60 -49.77 16.96 -50.87
N ASP A 61 -49.68 17.56 -49.67
CA ASP A 61 -50.70 17.99 -48.72
C ASP A 61 -51.57 17.02 -47.89
N VAL A 62 -51.44 17.27 -46.57
CA VAL A 62 -52.50 17.39 -45.56
C VAL A 62 -53.89 16.91 -45.99
N ARG A 63 -54.35 15.82 -45.37
CA ARG A 63 -55.77 15.49 -45.26
C ARG A 63 -56.13 15.09 -43.84
N ALA A 64 -56.51 16.08 -43.05
CA ALA A 64 -57.54 15.90 -42.04
C ALA A 64 -58.84 16.48 -42.62
N ARG A 65 -59.94 15.77 -42.39
CA ARG A 65 -61.34 16.09 -42.73
C ARG A 65 -61.85 15.95 -44.18
N ASP A 66 -63.14 15.60 -44.18
CA ASP A 66 -64.17 15.70 -45.21
C ASP A 66 -64.14 14.76 -46.42
N ALA A 67 -64.76 13.59 -46.23
CA ALA A 67 -65.64 12.97 -47.23
C ALA A 67 -66.77 12.21 -46.50
N PHE A 68 -68.00 12.66 -46.67
CA PHE A 68 -69.20 11.87 -46.36
C PHE A 68 -69.34 10.80 -47.45
N ASP A 69 -69.29 9.53 -47.09
CA ASP A 69 -69.82 8.44 -47.92
C ASP A 69 -71.20 8.04 -47.39
N LEU A 70 -72.19 8.87 -47.73
CA LEU A 70 -73.59 8.48 -47.76
C LEU A 70 -74.10 8.85 -49.15
N GLY A 71 -74.39 7.83 -49.96
CA GLY A 71 -74.82 8.04 -51.34
C GLY A 71 -76.19 8.75 -51.41
N PRO A 72 -76.47 9.49 -52.49
CA PRO A 72 -77.79 10.06 -52.71
C PRO A 72 -78.78 8.92 -52.98
N ALA A 73 -79.63 8.62 -52.00
CA ALA A 73 -80.92 8.02 -52.28
C ALA A 73 -81.75 9.05 -53.08
N SER A 74 -82.40 8.58 -54.15
CA SER A 74 -83.18 9.43 -55.04
C SER A 74 -84.42 9.99 -54.32
N PRO A 75 -84.65 11.32 -54.32
CA PRO A 75 -85.92 11.91 -53.92
C PRO A 75 -86.83 12.09 -55.15
N MET A 76 -87.22 10.96 -55.74
CA MET A 76 -88.40 10.80 -56.59
C MET A 76 -89.17 9.62 -55.98
N ASP A 77 -90.49 9.67 -56.01
CA ASP A 77 -91.42 8.72 -55.36
C ASP A 77 -91.60 8.91 -53.83
N ALA A 78 -92.08 10.09 -53.44
CA ALA A 78 -92.84 10.28 -52.19
C ALA A 78 -93.92 11.39 -52.28
N GLU A 79 -94.46 11.65 -53.48
CA GLU A 79 -95.66 12.48 -53.68
C GLU A 79 -96.90 11.59 -53.92
N MET A 80 -97.34 10.91 -52.86
CA MET A 80 -98.70 10.35 -52.77
C MET A 80 -98.99 10.02 -51.31
N ASP A 81 -99.66 10.96 -50.61
CA ASP A 81 -100.57 10.76 -49.45
C ASP A 81 -100.81 12.09 -48.72
N ALA A 82 -101.48 13.04 -49.39
CA ALA A 82 -101.93 14.31 -48.80
C ALA A 82 -103.11 14.97 -49.55
N TRP A 83 -104.07 14.18 -50.05
CA TRP A 83 -105.30 14.69 -50.71
C TRP A 83 -106.57 14.04 -50.14
N GLU A 84 -106.74 14.08 -48.82
CA GLU A 84 -108.02 13.82 -48.14
C GLU A 84 -108.27 14.82 -47.00
N ARG A 85 -108.64 16.06 -47.35
CA ARG A 85 -109.66 16.81 -46.60
C ARG A 85 -110.17 18.07 -47.30
N GLU A 86 -111.48 18.25 -47.20
CA GLU A 86 -112.19 19.54 -47.27
C GLU A 86 -112.17 20.27 -48.63
N GLU A 87 -112.80 19.63 -49.62
CA GLU A 87 -113.60 20.38 -50.61
C GLU A 87 -114.92 20.82 -49.94
N GLU A 88 -114.95 22.07 -49.44
CA GLU A 88 -116.19 22.82 -49.21
C GLU A 88 -116.27 24.01 -50.19
N ASP A 89 -117.49 24.51 -50.42
CA ASP A 89 -117.84 25.65 -51.27
C ASP A 89 -117.55 25.54 -52.78
N ASP A 90 -118.34 24.64 -53.42
CA ASP A 90 -118.84 24.84 -54.77
C ASP A 90 -119.71 26.12 -54.82
N ALA A 91 -119.06 27.29 -54.84
CA ALA A 91 -119.72 28.59 -54.82
C ALA A 91 -120.63 28.72 -56.07
N PRO A 92 -121.96 28.87 -55.91
CA PRO A 92 -122.87 28.78 -57.02
C PRO A 92 -122.62 29.91 -58.01
N PHE A 93 -122.22 29.57 -59.24
CA PHE A 93 -122.07 30.52 -60.34
C PHE A 93 -123.36 31.35 -60.46
N GLY A 94 -123.23 32.63 -60.12
CA GLY A 94 -124.36 33.48 -59.74
C GLY A 94 -125.46 33.51 -60.80
N VAL A 95 -126.70 33.44 -60.32
CA VAL A 95 -127.92 33.53 -61.13
C VAL A 95 -127.78 34.64 -62.15
N SER A 96 -127.72 34.27 -63.43
CA SER A 96 -127.74 35.22 -64.53
C SER A 96 -129.08 35.94 -64.51
N GLU A 97 -129.05 37.24 -64.16
CA GLU A 97 -130.19 38.15 -64.28
C GLU A 97 -130.89 37.88 -65.61
N SER A 98 -132.18 37.58 -65.63
CA SER A 98 -132.78 37.20 -66.91
C SER A 98 -132.76 38.38 -67.87
N PHE A 99 -132.55 38.15 -69.17
CA PHE A 99 -132.56 39.23 -70.18
C PHE A 99 -133.84 40.10 -70.12
N HIS A 100 -134.95 39.54 -69.65
CA HIS A 100 -136.21 40.25 -69.40
C HIS A 100 -136.16 41.17 -68.17
N GLU A 101 -135.55 40.75 -67.06
CA GLU A 101 -135.32 41.60 -65.89
C GLU A 101 -134.36 42.75 -66.23
N TRP A 102 -133.28 42.46 -66.96
CA TRP A 102 -132.37 43.49 -67.45
C TRP A 102 -133.09 44.52 -68.33
N LEU A 103 -133.85 44.09 -69.36
CA LEU A 103 -134.66 44.98 -70.20
C LEU A 103 -135.61 45.87 -69.38
N THR A 104 -136.28 45.28 -68.40
CA THR A 104 -137.20 46.00 -67.51
C THR A 104 -136.45 47.04 -66.66
N ARG A 105 -135.26 46.70 -66.17
CA ARG A 105 -134.39 47.58 -65.37
C ARG A 105 -133.84 48.77 -66.16
N VAL A 106 -133.58 48.62 -67.46
CA VAL A 106 -133.25 49.76 -68.35
C VAL A 106 -134.48 50.44 -68.99
N GLY A 107 -135.70 50.09 -68.57
CA GLY A 107 -136.94 50.78 -68.98
C GLY A 107 -137.41 50.50 -70.40
N LEU A 108 -136.98 49.38 -70.99
CA LEU A 108 -137.28 48.96 -72.36
C LEU A 108 -138.22 47.75 -72.37
N ARG A 109 -139.13 47.67 -73.35
CA ARG A 109 -140.13 46.60 -73.46
C ARG A 109 -140.20 46.04 -74.89
N GLY A 110 -140.16 44.72 -75.05
CA GLY A 110 -140.37 44.05 -76.33
C GLY A 110 -141.86 43.89 -76.72
N PRO A 111 -142.18 43.62 -78.00
CA PRO A 111 -143.57 43.53 -78.47
C PRO A 111 -144.42 42.40 -77.88
N LEU A 112 -143.79 41.43 -77.21
CA LEU A 112 -144.41 40.25 -76.60
C LEU A 112 -144.34 40.26 -75.07
N ASP A 113 -143.78 41.33 -74.46
CA ASP A 113 -143.60 41.41 -73.01
C ASP A 113 -144.86 41.99 -72.34
N PRO A 114 -145.22 41.57 -71.11
CA PRO A 114 -146.40 42.07 -70.40
C PRO A 114 -146.30 43.57 -70.09
N ASP A 115 -147.44 44.27 -70.10
CA ASP A 115 -147.48 45.73 -69.94
C ASP A 115 -147.21 46.16 -68.49
N ARG A 116 -145.99 46.63 -68.22
CA ARG A 116 -145.56 47.13 -66.89
C ARG A 116 -144.96 48.54 -66.92
N GLY A 117 -145.16 49.27 -68.03
CA GLY A 117 -144.57 50.59 -68.27
C GLY A 117 -143.12 50.48 -68.76
N GLY A 118 -142.82 51.17 -69.87
CA GLY A 118 -141.50 51.13 -70.52
C GLY A 118 -141.61 51.46 -72.00
N THR A 119 -140.50 51.88 -72.61
CA THR A 119 -140.48 52.28 -74.02
C THR A 119 -140.54 51.04 -74.91
N LEU A 120 -141.54 50.97 -75.79
CA LEU A 120 -141.74 49.86 -76.72
C LEU A 120 -140.64 49.87 -77.79
N VAL A 121 -139.85 48.80 -77.86
CA VAL A 121 -138.75 48.64 -78.82
C VAL A 121 -139.12 47.63 -79.90
N SER A 122 -138.59 47.80 -81.11
CA SER A 122 -138.86 46.87 -82.22
C SER A 122 -138.32 45.47 -81.92
N ALA A 123 -138.95 44.43 -82.46
CA ALA A 123 -138.50 43.05 -82.28
C ALA A 123 -137.03 42.85 -82.70
N ARG A 124 -136.60 43.50 -83.79
CA ARG A 124 -135.22 43.47 -84.28
C ARG A 124 -134.23 44.07 -83.27
N THR A 125 -134.60 45.20 -82.65
CA THR A 125 -133.77 45.85 -81.63
C THR A 125 -133.69 45.01 -80.35
N ARG A 126 -134.76 44.27 -80.00
CA ARG A 126 -134.73 43.31 -78.89
C ARG A 126 -133.73 42.18 -79.14
N GLU A 127 -133.71 41.60 -80.34
CA GLU A 127 -132.75 40.54 -80.71
C GLU A 127 -131.30 41.04 -80.69
N GLU A 128 -131.04 42.25 -81.20
CA GLU A 128 -129.71 42.88 -81.13
C GLU A 128 -129.26 43.12 -79.69
N LEU A 129 -130.15 43.63 -78.81
CA LEU A 129 -129.87 43.79 -77.39
C LEU A 129 -129.64 42.44 -76.68
N GLN A 130 -130.34 41.38 -77.08
CA GLN A 130 -130.16 40.05 -76.48
C GLN A 130 -128.80 39.44 -76.80
N ARG A 131 -128.28 39.66 -78.03
CA ARG A 131 -126.91 39.25 -78.39
C ARG A 131 -125.86 40.02 -77.60
N VAL A 132 -125.94 41.35 -77.60
CA VAL A 132 -124.97 42.20 -76.89
C VAL A 132 -124.96 41.90 -75.38
N TRP A 133 -126.12 41.59 -74.80
CA TRP A 133 -126.23 41.18 -73.40
C TRP A 133 -125.61 39.79 -73.14
N GLY A 134 -125.83 38.81 -74.03
CA GLY A 134 -125.19 37.49 -73.96
C GLY A 134 -123.67 37.56 -74.08
N ASP A 135 -123.17 38.26 -75.10
CA ASP A 135 -121.74 38.47 -75.33
C ASP A 135 -121.09 39.15 -74.11
N ALA A 136 -121.75 40.16 -73.52
CA ALA A 136 -121.26 40.84 -72.32
C ALA A 136 -121.21 39.91 -71.10
N ALA A 137 -122.21 39.06 -70.90
CA ALA A 137 -122.25 38.09 -69.80
C ALA A 137 -121.14 37.04 -69.92
N GLU A 138 -120.86 36.52 -71.12
CA GLU A 138 -119.75 35.59 -71.37
C GLU A 138 -118.38 36.26 -71.15
N THR A 139 -118.19 37.53 -71.52
CA THR A 139 -116.91 38.22 -71.25
C THR A 139 -116.63 38.44 -69.76
N GLU A 140 -117.67 38.63 -68.94
CA GLU A 140 -117.53 38.81 -67.50
C GLU A 140 -117.26 37.49 -66.75
N THR A 141 -117.89 36.38 -67.15
CA THR A 141 -117.58 35.06 -66.58
C THR A 141 -116.17 34.59 -66.96
N LEU A 142 -115.73 34.83 -68.20
CA LEU A 142 -114.35 34.56 -68.63
C LEU A 142 -113.33 35.41 -67.89
N ARG A 143 -113.62 36.70 -67.61
CA ARG A 143 -112.73 37.57 -66.83
C ARG A 143 -112.50 37.00 -65.42
N ARG A 144 -113.56 36.58 -64.72
CA ARG A 144 -113.47 36.02 -63.36
C ARG A 144 -112.74 34.67 -63.33
N LEU A 145 -112.94 33.82 -64.35
CA LEU A 145 -112.17 32.58 -64.49
C LEU A 145 -110.66 32.85 -64.62
N VAL A 146 -110.27 33.87 -65.38
CA VAL A 146 -108.86 34.28 -65.53
C VAL A 146 -108.30 34.94 -64.27
N GLU A 147 -109.11 35.66 -63.49
CA GLU A 147 -108.70 36.21 -62.20
C GLU A 147 -108.51 35.10 -61.15
N ASN A 148 -109.45 34.17 -61.02
CA ASN A 148 -109.31 33.02 -60.11
C ASN A 148 -108.13 32.11 -60.48
N LEU A 149 -107.88 31.87 -61.78
CA LEU A 149 -106.69 31.13 -62.23
C LEU A 149 -105.39 31.83 -61.85
N LYS A 150 -105.32 33.17 -62.01
CA LYS A 150 -104.14 33.95 -61.60
C LYS A 150 -103.93 33.96 -60.09
N ASP A 151 -104.99 34.07 -59.31
CA ASP A 151 -104.89 34.06 -57.86
C ASP A 151 -104.46 32.68 -57.34
N GLY A 152 -104.97 31.60 -57.94
CA GLY A 152 -104.49 30.23 -57.68
C GLY A 152 -103.02 29.99 -58.09
N GLU A 153 -102.60 30.48 -59.27
CA GLU A 153 -101.19 30.44 -59.69
C GLU A 153 -100.28 31.26 -58.76
N LEU A 154 -100.73 32.43 -58.30
CA LEU A 154 -100.01 33.26 -57.33
C LEU A 154 -99.93 32.62 -55.94
N GLU A 155 -100.97 31.91 -55.50
CA GLU A 155 -100.96 31.18 -54.24
C GLU A 155 -100.03 29.96 -54.31
N MET A 156 -100.06 29.20 -55.40
CA MET A 156 -99.10 28.12 -55.65
C MET A 156 -97.66 28.64 -55.75
N ALA A 157 -97.42 29.79 -56.38
CA ALA A 157 -96.11 30.44 -56.42
C ALA A 157 -95.63 30.88 -55.01
N ARG A 158 -96.53 31.37 -54.16
CA ARG A 158 -96.21 31.72 -52.76
C ARG A 158 -95.95 30.48 -51.90
N MET A 159 -96.72 29.40 -52.06
CA MET A 159 -96.51 28.14 -51.35
C MET A 159 -95.19 27.49 -51.74
N THR A 160 -94.86 27.43 -53.03
CA THR A 160 -93.57 26.90 -53.52
C THR A 160 -92.39 27.78 -53.09
N GLN A 161 -92.52 29.12 -53.13
CA GLN A 161 -91.51 30.01 -52.55
C GLN A 161 -91.32 29.77 -51.04
N ALA A 162 -92.41 29.66 -50.27
CA ALA A 162 -92.33 29.40 -48.84
C ALA A 162 -91.73 28.02 -48.52
N ALA A 163 -91.97 27.00 -49.35
CA ALA A 163 -91.34 25.70 -49.25
C ALA A 163 -89.83 25.77 -49.56
N HIS A 164 -89.43 26.47 -50.63
CA HIS A 164 -88.02 26.70 -50.95
C HIS A 164 -87.31 27.49 -49.85
N GLU A 165 -87.92 28.54 -49.29
CA GLU A 165 -87.36 29.31 -48.17
C GLU A 165 -87.22 28.49 -46.88
N ARG A 166 -88.06 27.48 -46.65
CA ARG A 166 -87.89 26.53 -45.54
C ARG A 166 -86.73 25.58 -45.83
N ALA A 167 -86.73 24.93 -46.98
CA ALA A 167 -85.68 24.01 -47.40
C ALA A 167 -84.29 24.67 -47.43
N THR A 168 -84.16 25.94 -47.85
CA THR A 168 -82.89 26.66 -47.78
C THR A 168 -82.47 26.97 -46.35
N ARG A 169 -83.39 27.39 -45.46
CA ARG A 169 -83.06 27.63 -44.04
C ARG A 169 -82.71 26.34 -43.30
N GLU A 170 -83.37 25.23 -43.63
CA GLU A 170 -83.06 23.90 -43.12
C GLU A 170 -81.67 23.45 -43.58
N LEU A 171 -81.34 23.57 -44.87
CA LEU A 171 -80.02 23.26 -45.42
C LEU A 171 -78.91 24.20 -44.88
N GLU A 172 -79.20 25.49 -44.67
CA GLU A 172 -78.28 26.42 -43.99
C GLU A 172 -78.04 26.01 -42.53
N ALA A 173 -79.07 25.61 -41.79
CA ALA A 173 -78.93 25.15 -40.41
C ALA A 173 -78.22 23.78 -40.31
N GLU A 174 -78.50 22.84 -41.21
CA GLU A 174 -77.83 21.54 -41.29
C GLU A 174 -76.35 21.70 -41.67
N THR A 175 -76.04 22.56 -42.64
CA THR A 175 -74.64 22.84 -43.00
C THR A 175 -73.91 23.61 -41.91
N GLU A 176 -74.56 24.58 -41.25
CA GLU A 176 -73.96 25.29 -40.11
C GLU A 176 -73.68 24.33 -38.94
N THR A 177 -74.63 23.47 -38.57
CA THR A 177 -74.44 22.48 -37.50
C THR A 177 -73.35 21.46 -37.86
N ALA A 178 -73.30 20.99 -39.11
CA ALA A 178 -72.21 20.14 -39.60
C ALA A 178 -70.84 20.84 -39.55
N TRP A 179 -70.75 22.11 -39.93
CA TRP A 179 -69.51 22.89 -39.85
C TRP A 179 -69.09 23.19 -38.41
N ARG A 180 -70.03 23.50 -37.51
CA ARG A 180 -69.79 23.66 -36.07
C ARG A 180 -69.24 22.37 -35.46
N GLY A 181 -69.89 21.23 -35.70
CA GLY A 181 -69.40 19.92 -35.23
C GLY A 181 -68.03 19.53 -35.82
N ARG A 182 -67.74 19.93 -37.07
CA ARG A 182 -66.40 19.78 -37.67
C ARG A 182 -65.36 20.68 -37.00
N LEU A 183 -65.70 21.91 -36.64
CA LEU A 183 -64.81 22.84 -35.93
C LEU A 183 -64.55 22.40 -34.48
N GLU A 184 -65.58 21.96 -33.76
CA GLU A 184 -65.46 21.46 -32.38
C GLU A 184 -64.56 20.22 -32.33
N ALA A 185 -64.85 19.20 -33.13
CA ALA A 185 -63.99 18.02 -33.23
C ALA A 185 -62.68 18.26 -34.02
N ALA A 186 -62.37 19.50 -34.44
CA ALA A 186 -61.02 19.91 -34.84
C ALA A 186 -60.26 20.50 -33.65
N SER A 187 -60.92 21.39 -32.89
CA SER A 187 -60.43 21.95 -31.63
C SER A 187 -60.12 20.88 -30.59
N ASP A 188 -60.98 19.87 -30.45
CA ASP A 188 -60.77 18.75 -29.53
C ASP A 188 -59.61 17.85 -29.95
N ALA A 189 -59.45 17.59 -31.26
CA ALA A 189 -58.32 16.86 -31.80
C ALA A 189 -56.99 17.63 -31.63
N GLU A 190 -57.00 18.95 -31.83
CA GLU A 190 -55.84 19.81 -31.58
C GLU A 190 -55.48 19.84 -30.08
N ARG A 191 -56.47 19.89 -29.20
CA ARG A 191 -56.27 19.86 -27.74
C ARG A 191 -55.68 18.53 -27.28
N SER A 192 -56.26 17.42 -27.74
CA SER A 192 -55.74 16.06 -27.48
C SER A 192 -54.31 15.88 -28.02
N ALA A 193 -54.01 16.39 -29.22
CA ALA A 193 -52.65 16.34 -29.78
C ALA A 193 -51.64 17.18 -28.98
N LYS A 194 -52.05 18.33 -28.42
CA LYS A 194 -51.22 19.14 -27.51
C LYS A 194 -51.02 18.46 -26.16
N GLU A 195 -52.04 17.83 -25.60
CA GLU A 195 -51.96 17.04 -24.37
C GLU A 195 -51.01 15.84 -24.54
N GLU A 196 -51.12 15.11 -25.66
CA GLU A 196 -50.16 14.04 -26.00
C GLU A 196 -48.74 14.57 -26.18
N LEU A 197 -48.57 15.72 -26.84
CA LEU A 197 -47.25 16.31 -27.05
C LEU A 197 -46.61 16.73 -25.73
N HIS A 198 -47.35 17.40 -24.84
CA HIS A 198 -46.86 17.74 -23.50
C HIS A 198 -46.61 16.52 -22.62
N ALA A 199 -47.41 15.46 -22.73
CA ALA A 199 -47.15 14.19 -22.04
C ALA A 199 -45.85 13.54 -22.55
N ARG A 200 -45.56 13.61 -23.85
CA ARG A 200 -44.29 13.13 -24.44
C ARG A 200 -43.10 14.01 -24.06
N GLU A 201 -43.25 15.33 -24.04
CA GLU A 201 -42.22 16.26 -23.55
C GLU A 201 -41.87 15.97 -22.09
N ALA A 202 -42.87 15.84 -21.21
CA ALA A 202 -42.66 15.47 -19.81
C ALA A 202 -42.01 14.09 -19.63
N ALA A 203 -42.37 13.11 -20.47
CA ALA A 203 -41.73 11.78 -20.47
C ALA A 203 -40.27 11.84 -20.93
N VAL A 204 -39.94 12.68 -21.91
CA VAL A 204 -38.55 12.91 -22.35
C VAL A 204 -37.74 13.63 -21.28
N ASP A 205 -38.29 14.67 -20.65
CA ASP A 205 -37.64 15.39 -19.56
C ASP A 205 -37.38 14.48 -18.34
N ALA A 206 -38.32 13.59 -18.01
CA ALA A 206 -38.16 12.57 -16.98
C ALA A 206 -37.04 11.57 -17.34
N ALA A 207 -37.06 11.02 -18.55
CA ALA A 207 -36.00 10.11 -19.02
C ALA A 207 -34.62 10.78 -19.07
N GLU A 208 -34.54 12.05 -19.48
CA GLU A 208 -33.30 12.83 -19.42
C GLU A 208 -32.86 13.11 -17.98
N ALA A 209 -33.79 13.28 -17.03
CA ALA A 209 -33.46 13.43 -15.61
C ALA A 209 -32.87 12.12 -15.05
N GLU A 210 -33.48 10.98 -15.33
CA GLU A 210 -32.96 9.65 -14.96
C GLU A 210 -31.55 9.42 -15.56
N VAL A 211 -31.35 9.68 -16.85
CA VAL A 211 -30.02 9.55 -17.49
C VAL A 211 -28.98 10.52 -16.88
N ARG A 212 -29.39 11.68 -16.37
CA ARG A 212 -28.47 12.60 -15.66
C ARG A 212 -28.13 12.09 -14.25
N GLU A 213 -29.09 11.53 -13.52
CA GLU A 213 -28.88 10.88 -12.22
C GLU A 213 -27.96 9.66 -12.37
N GLU A 214 -28.21 8.76 -13.32
CA GLU A 214 -27.34 7.63 -13.64
C GLU A 214 -25.91 8.06 -13.98
N ARG A 215 -25.76 9.13 -14.79
CA ARG A 215 -24.43 9.67 -15.15
C ARG A 215 -23.69 10.30 -13.96
N ARG A 216 -24.39 10.74 -12.90
CA ARG A 216 -23.78 11.14 -11.63
C ARG A 216 -23.35 9.90 -10.85
N ALA A 217 -24.26 8.96 -10.62
CA ALA A 217 -23.97 7.71 -9.91
C ALA A 217 -22.79 6.92 -10.52
N ALA A 218 -22.69 6.87 -11.85
CA ALA A 218 -21.58 6.24 -12.56
C ALA A 218 -20.24 6.98 -12.39
N ARG A 219 -20.25 8.31 -12.24
CA ARG A 219 -19.04 9.09 -11.92
C ARG A 219 -18.64 8.88 -10.47
N ASP A 220 -19.59 8.96 -9.54
CA ASP A 220 -19.34 8.76 -8.11
C ASP A 220 -18.78 7.35 -7.83
N ALA A 221 -19.29 6.33 -8.54
CA ALA A 221 -18.76 4.96 -8.50
C ALA A 221 -17.34 4.82 -9.10
N ALA A 222 -17.03 5.57 -10.16
CA ALA A 222 -15.69 5.60 -10.75
C ALA A 222 -14.68 6.31 -9.82
N GLU A 223 -15.05 7.45 -9.23
CA GLU A 223 -14.25 8.19 -8.25
C GLU A 223 -14.01 7.35 -6.99
N ALA A 224 -15.03 6.63 -6.49
CA ALA A 224 -14.87 5.68 -5.39
C ALA A 224 -13.91 4.53 -5.74
N SER A 225 -13.98 4.01 -6.97
CA SER A 225 -13.09 2.94 -7.44
C SER A 225 -11.63 3.42 -7.56
N ASP A 226 -11.39 4.62 -8.07
CA ASP A 226 -10.06 5.21 -8.17
C ASP A 226 -9.49 5.62 -6.79
N ALA A 227 -10.35 6.01 -5.85
CA ALA A 227 -9.96 6.20 -4.45
C ALA A 227 -9.54 4.86 -3.80
N LEU A 228 -10.27 3.76 -4.04
CA LEU A 228 -9.89 2.42 -3.57
C LEU A 228 -8.58 1.94 -4.21
N ARG A 229 -8.37 2.15 -5.52
CA ARG A 229 -7.10 1.87 -6.20
C ARG A 229 -5.95 2.66 -5.58
N SER A 230 -6.13 3.96 -5.36
CA SER A 230 -5.13 4.85 -4.75
C SER A 230 -4.76 4.41 -3.32
N ARG A 231 -5.74 4.00 -2.52
CA ARG A 231 -5.52 3.41 -1.19
C ARG A 231 -4.77 2.08 -1.28
N LEU A 232 -5.14 1.20 -2.21
CA LEU A 232 -4.46 -0.08 -2.42
C LEU A 232 -2.99 0.12 -2.85
N GLU A 233 -2.69 1.10 -3.71
CA GLU A 233 -1.31 1.46 -4.05
C GLU A 233 -0.53 2.02 -2.85
N ALA A 234 -1.17 2.84 -2.01
CA ALA A 234 -0.55 3.34 -0.79
C ALA A 234 -0.25 2.20 0.21
N ALA A 235 -1.23 1.34 0.47
CA ALA A 235 -1.09 0.18 1.35
C ALA A 235 -0.07 -0.84 0.82
N THR A 236 -0.01 -1.09 -0.50
CA THR A 236 1.00 -2.01 -1.07
C THR A 236 2.41 -1.43 -1.00
N ARG A 237 2.59 -0.11 -1.20
CA ARG A 237 3.87 0.57 -0.91
C ARG A 237 4.24 0.45 0.57
N ALA A 238 3.31 0.67 1.50
CA ALA A 238 3.55 0.53 2.94
C ALA A 238 3.92 -0.93 3.33
N SER A 239 3.20 -1.92 2.81
CA SER A 239 3.47 -3.35 3.04
C SER A 239 4.84 -3.76 2.49
N ASN A 240 5.24 -3.26 1.31
CA ASN A 240 6.57 -3.50 0.75
C ASN A 240 7.68 -2.88 1.63
N VAL A 241 7.51 -1.64 2.09
CA VAL A 241 8.47 -0.97 3.00
C VAL A 241 8.56 -1.70 4.34
N ALA A 242 7.43 -2.14 4.93
CA ALA A 242 7.41 -2.91 6.16
C ALA A 242 8.12 -4.28 6.00
N SER A 243 7.90 -4.95 4.86
CA SER A 243 8.54 -6.22 4.52
C SER A 243 10.06 -6.06 4.31
N GLN A 244 10.48 -4.99 3.62
CA GLN A 244 11.91 -4.66 3.46
C GLN A 244 12.56 -4.37 4.81
N ARG A 245 11.92 -3.57 5.67
CA ARG A 245 12.42 -3.28 7.02
C ARG A 245 12.54 -4.55 7.88
N ALA A 246 11.56 -5.46 7.79
CA ALA A 246 11.66 -6.75 8.47
C ALA A 246 12.87 -7.55 7.95
N SER A 247 13.08 -7.63 6.62
CA SER A 247 14.24 -8.30 6.02
C SER A 247 15.57 -7.72 6.52
N CYS A 248 15.73 -6.39 6.52
CA CYS A 248 16.96 -5.76 7.02
C CYS A 248 17.21 -6.10 8.51
N LEU A 249 16.16 -6.10 9.34
CA LEU A 249 16.26 -6.50 10.74
C LEU A 249 16.58 -8.00 10.92
N GLU A 250 16.22 -8.86 9.97
CA GLU A 250 16.68 -10.26 9.95
C GLU A 250 18.15 -10.40 9.60
N ASP A 251 18.67 -9.55 8.71
CA ASP A 251 20.08 -9.47 8.35
C ASP A 251 20.90 -8.97 9.56
N GLU A 252 20.52 -7.83 10.16
CA GLU A 252 21.11 -7.29 11.40
C GLU A 252 21.10 -8.33 12.54
N LEU A 253 19.98 -9.03 12.76
CA LEU A 253 19.90 -10.06 13.78
C LEU A 253 20.80 -11.27 13.48
N ARG A 254 21.05 -11.60 12.22
CA ARG A 254 21.99 -12.66 11.82
C ARG A 254 23.44 -12.22 12.05
N GLU A 255 23.78 -10.97 11.76
CA GLU A 255 25.10 -10.38 12.06
C GLU A 255 25.35 -10.32 13.57
N ALA A 256 24.44 -9.73 14.35
CA ALA A 256 24.55 -9.69 15.81
C ALA A 256 24.65 -11.09 16.45
N LYS A 257 24.02 -12.12 15.87
CA LYS A 257 24.18 -13.52 16.33
C LYS A 257 25.59 -14.05 16.03
N ALA A 258 26.16 -13.72 14.88
CA ALA A 258 27.53 -14.10 14.53
C ALA A 258 28.56 -13.40 15.44
N GLU A 259 28.30 -12.15 15.84
CA GLU A 259 29.10 -11.40 16.80
C GLU A 259 29.05 -12.00 18.21
N VAL A 260 27.87 -12.29 18.75
CA VAL A 260 27.72 -13.02 20.03
C VAL A 260 28.48 -14.36 19.99
N LEU A 261 28.37 -15.12 18.90
CA LEU A 261 29.13 -16.37 18.73
C LEU A 261 30.65 -16.13 18.65
N HIS A 262 31.11 -15.01 18.09
CA HIS A 262 32.53 -14.66 18.07
C HIS A 262 33.03 -14.24 19.46
N ALA A 263 32.28 -13.40 20.17
CA ALA A 263 32.59 -12.98 21.53
C ALA A 263 32.59 -14.18 22.49
N GLY A 264 31.63 -15.10 22.37
CA GLY A 264 31.60 -16.36 23.11
C GLY A 264 32.83 -17.25 22.85
N ARG A 265 33.30 -17.33 21.59
CA ARG A 265 34.58 -18.00 21.27
C ARG A 265 35.80 -17.28 21.86
N ALA A 266 35.79 -15.95 21.91
CA ALA A 266 36.87 -15.18 22.54
C ALA A 266 36.91 -15.39 24.06
N LEU A 267 35.75 -15.37 24.73
CA LEU A 267 35.62 -15.68 26.15
C LEU A 267 36.05 -17.12 26.46
N ALA A 268 35.73 -18.09 25.59
CA ALA A 268 36.20 -19.46 25.74
C ALA A 268 37.73 -19.58 25.67
N ARG A 269 38.39 -18.82 24.78
CA ARG A 269 39.86 -18.74 24.71
C ARG A 269 40.46 -18.09 25.96
N ALA A 270 39.91 -16.97 26.42
CA ALA A 270 40.37 -16.28 27.64
C ALA A 270 40.30 -17.21 28.88
N LYS A 271 39.23 -18.02 28.98
CA LYS A 271 39.11 -19.07 30.00
C LYS A 271 40.19 -20.14 29.89
N GLN A 272 40.41 -20.68 28.68
CA GLN A 272 41.46 -21.68 28.43
C GLN A 272 42.86 -21.13 28.75
N GLU A 273 43.14 -19.86 28.43
CA GLU A 273 44.40 -19.19 28.77
C GLU A 273 44.58 -19.04 30.28
N ARG A 274 43.52 -18.64 31.02
CA ARG A 274 43.54 -18.60 32.50
C ARG A 274 43.77 -20.00 33.08
N ASP A 275 43.02 -21.00 32.64
CA ASP A 275 43.13 -22.37 33.14
C ASP A 275 44.51 -22.98 32.87
N ALA A 276 45.12 -22.66 31.71
CA ALA A 276 46.49 -23.03 31.39
C ALA A 276 47.52 -22.33 32.28
N LEU A 277 47.33 -21.04 32.59
CA LEU A 277 48.17 -20.31 33.54
C LEU A 277 48.07 -20.91 34.96
N GLU A 278 46.87 -21.24 35.44
CA GLU A 278 46.66 -21.95 36.71
C GLU A 278 47.36 -23.31 36.76
N GLN A 279 47.27 -24.09 35.67
CA GLN A 279 47.94 -25.39 35.59
C GLN A 279 49.47 -25.24 35.60
N ASN A 280 50.01 -24.28 34.84
CA ASN A 280 51.43 -23.97 34.84
C ASN A 280 51.90 -23.54 36.25
N LEU A 281 51.15 -22.66 36.93
CA LEU A 281 51.43 -22.26 38.32
C LEU A 281 51.48 -23.48 39.28
N ARG A 282 50.52 -24.40 39.17
CA ARG A 282 50.51 -25.64 39.98
C ARG A 282 51.73 -26.51 39.70
N MET A 283 52.10 -26.70 38.44
CA MET A 283 53.28 -27.49 38.03
C MET A 283 54.59 -26.86 38.49
N GLU A 284 54.74 -25.54 38.37
CA GLU A 284 55.94 -24.82 38.83
C GLU A 284 56.06 -24.84 40.36
N LEU A 285 54.96 -24.71 41.10
CA LEU A 285 54.96 -24.83 42.56
C LEU A 285 55.31 -26.26 43.02
N ALA A 286 54.86 -27.29 42.30
CA ALA A 286 55.28 -28.67 42.56
C ALA A 286 56.78 -28.86 42.30
N SER A 287 57.27 -28.46 41.13
CA SER A 287 58.68 -28.54 40.76
C SER A 287 59.60 -27.76 41.71
N GLN A 288 59.18 -26.59 42.20
CA GLN A 288 59.93 -25.85 43.22
C GLN A 288 60.00 -26.60 44.55
N ARG A 289 58.90 -27.23 45.01
CA ARG A 289 58.88 -28.04 46.23
C ARG A 289 59.84 -29.23 46.12
N GLU A 290 59.77 -29.97 45.01
CA GLU A 290 60.70 -31.08 44.74
C GLU A 290 62.17 -30.60 44.73
N GLY A 291 62.45 -29.44 44.11
CA GLY A 291 63.78 -28.84 44.11
C GLY A 291 64.28 -28.46 45.52
N PHE A 292 63.42 -27.90 46.37
CA PHE A 292 63.76 -27.59 47.76
C PHE A 292 63.98 -28.85 48.61
N GLU A 293 63.19 -29.92 48.38
CA GLU A 293 63.38 -31.20 49.05
C GLU A 293 64.71 -31.85 48.65
N GLN A 294 65.04 -31.85 47.36
CA GLN A 294 66.34 -32.32 46.86
C GLN A 294 67.52 -31.51 47.44
N GLU A 295 67.43 -30.18 47.50
CA GLU A 295 68.47 -29.31 48.07
C GLU A 295 68.63 -29.56 49.58
N ARG A 296 67.53 -29.73 50.32
CA ARG A 296 67.53 -30.07 51.75
C ARG A 296 68.16 -31.45 52.02
N ASP A 297 67.80 -32.46 51.23
CA ASP A 297 68.27 -33.83 51.44
C ASP A 297 69.76 -33.96 51.05
N ALA A 298 70.21 -33.24 50.00
CA ALA A 298 71.62 -33.09 49.68
C ALA A 298 72.41 -32.37 50.80
N TYR A 299 71.85 -31.31 51.38
CA TYR A 299 72.45 -30.63 52.53
C TYR A 299 72.57 -31.57 53.74
N HIS A 300 71.51 -32.30 54.11
CA HIS A 300 71.58 -33.26 55.22
C HIS A 300 72.63 -34.34 54.97
N LYS A 301 72.69 -34.90 53.75
CA LYS A 301 73.73 -35.88 53.38
C LYS A 301 75.15 -35.31 53.53
N THR A 302 75.42 -34.12 53.00
CA THR A 302 76.76 -33.51 53.11
C THR A 302 77.14 -33.15 54.55
N ARG A 303 76.20 -32.69 55.37
CA ARG A 303 76.38 -32.45 56.81
C ARG A 303 76.71 -33.74 57.55
N ASP A 304 75.96 -34.81 57.28
CA ASP A 304 76.10 -36.09 57.99
C ASP A 304 77.38 -36.82 57.55
N ASP A 305 77.76 -36.73 56.28
CA ASP A 305 79.07 -37.15 55.75
C ASP A 305 80.23 -36.38 56.40
N ALA A 306 80.09 -35.07 56.61
CA ALA A 306 81.10 -34.25 57.28
C ALA A 306 81.24 -34.65 58.77
N ALA A 307 80.12 -34.79 59.48
CA ALA A 307 80.10 -35.24 60.86
C ALA A 307 80.68 -36.66 61.02
N ALA A 308 80.43 -37.56 60.06
CA ALA A 308 81.04 -38.89 60.04
C ALA A 308 82.56 -38.83 59.86
N ARG A 309 83.07 -37.98 58.95
CA ARG A 309 84.51 -37.74 58.76
C ARG A 309 85.17 -37.14 59.99
N GLU A 310 84.50 -36.22 60.69
CA GLU A 310 85.00 -35.67 61.95
C GLU A 310 85.06 -36.70 63.07
N ARG A 311 84.03 -37.55 63.22
CA ARG A 311 84.05 -38.68 64.16
C ARG A 311 85.21 -39.65 63.87
N LEU A 312 85.46 -39.97 62.60
CA LEU A 312 86.60 -40.80 62.18
C LEU A 312 87.94 -40.14 62.56
N ARG A 313 88.15 -38.86 62.19
CA ARG A 313 89.36 -38.10 62.56
C ARG A 313 89.56 -38.00 64.07
N HIS A 314 88.50 -37.81 64.83
CA HIS A 314 88.55 -37.77 66.29
C HIS A 314 88.95 -39.14 66.87
N ASN A 315 88.36 -40.23 66.39
CA ASN A 315 88.72 -41.59 66.81
C ASN A 315 90.19 -41.92 66.47
N GLU A 316 90.66 -41.56 65.27
CA GLU A 316 92.07 -41.70 64.89
C GLU A 316 93.00 -40.91 65.81
N LEU A 317 92.65 -39.67 66.15
CA LEU A 317 93.43 -38.83 67.07
C LEU A 317 93.46 -39.43 68.48
N VAL A 318 92.32 -39.90 68.98
CA VAL A 318 92.21 -40.55 70.30
C VAL A 318 93.07 -41.82 70.35
N GLU A 319 93.08 -42.63 69.28
CA GLU A 319 93.94 -43.82 69.24
C GLU A 319 95.43 -43.48 69.16
N ARG A 320 95.82 -42.45 68.38
CA ARG A 320 97.21 -41.95 68.37
C ARG A 320 97.67 -41.45 69.75
N LEU A 321 96.83 -40.65 70.43
CA LEU A 321 97.11 -40.21 71.79
C LEU A 321 97.14 -41.37 72.80
N ARG A 322 96.34 -42.43 72.59
CA ARG A 322 96.38 -43.66 73.40
C ARG A 322 97.64 -44.49 73.12
N SER A 323 98.18 -44.53 71.90
CA SER A 323 99.48 -45.18 71.63
C SER A 323 100.63 -44.35 72.19
N GLU A 324 100.67 -43.04 71.96
CA GLU A 324 101.68 -42.15 72.52
C GLU A 324 101.71 -42.21 74.06
N ALA A 325 100.54 -42.26 74.72
CA ALA A 325 100.46 -42.43 76.17
C ALA A 325 100.92 -43.83 76.65
N ARG A 326 100.80 -44.88 75.83
CA ARG A 326 101.38 -46.22 76.11
C ARG A 326 102.89 -46.18 75.97
N ASP A 327 103.39 -45.59 74.89
CA ASP A 327 104.83 -45.48 74.59
C ASP A 327 105.55 -44.62 75.64
N LEU A 328 104.96 -43.48 76.04
CA LEU A 328 105.47 -42.63 77.12
C LEU A 328 105.48 -43.34 78.47
N ARG A 329 104.47 -44.17 78.79
CA ARG A 329 104.48 -44.99 80.01
C ARG A 329 105.57 -46.07 79.97
N ALA A 330 105.77 -46.72 78.83
CA ALA A 330 106.87 -47.68 78.65
C ALA A 330 108.24 -47.01 78.75
N ALA A 331 108.41 -45.84 78.13
CA ALA A 331 109.62 -45.03 78.23
C ALA A 331 109.87 -44.60 79.69
N ALA A 332 108.87 -44.09 80.40
CA ALA A 332 108.96 -43.70 81.81
C ALA A 332 109.31 -44.90 82.71
N ALA A 333 108.71 -46.08 82.49
CA ALA A 333 109.09 -47.30 83.21
C ALA A 333 110.56 -47.68 82.95
N SER A 334 111.02 -47.63 81.70
CA SER A 334 112.42 -47.89 81.35
C SER A 334 113.40 -46.84 81.90
N ALA A 335 112.94 -45.60 82.12
CA ALA A 335 113.73 -44.54 82.71
C ALA A 335 113.80 -44.66 84.25
N ALA A 336 112.69 -45.02 84.89
CA ALA A 336 112.64 -45.34 86.31
C ALA A 336 113.53 -46.55 86.66
N GLU A 337 113.56 -47.57 85.81
CA GLU A 337 114.43 -48.74 86.00
C GLU A 337 115.92 -48.39 85.78
N ARG A 338 116.23 -47.57 84.77
CA ARG A 338 117.58 -47.00 84.60
C ARG A 338 118.01 -46.15 85.80
N LEU A 339 117.10 -45.33 86.35
CA LEU A 339 117.36 -44.54 87.55
C LEU A 339 117.66 -45.42 88.77
N ARG A 340 116.87 -46.48 89.01
CA ARG A 340 117.14 -47.47 90.08
C ARG A 340 118.52 -48.11 89.96
N LEU A 341 118.94 -48.44 88.74
CA LEU A 341 120.28 -48.97 88.50
C LEU A 341 121.37 -47.92 88.81
N THR A 342 121.19 -46.66 88.40
CA THR A 342 122.15 -45.58 88.71
C THR A 342 122.21 -45.15 90.18
N THR A 343 121.11 -45.29 90.94
CA THR A 343 121.11 -44.96 92.38
C THR A 343 121.94 -45.91 93.24
N ARG A 344 122.49 -46.98 92.66
CA ARG A 344 123.34 -47.96 93.36
C ARG A 344 124.80 -47.49 93.51
N ASP A 345 125.26 -46.61 92.63
CA ASP A 345 126.64 -46.10 92.59
C ASP A 345 126.67 -44.60 92.91
N GLY A 346 126.88 -44.27 94.19
CA GLY A 346 126.76 -42.90 94.73
C GLY A 346 127.89 -41.92 94.38
N ALA A 347 128.35 -41.88 93.12
CA ALA A 347 129.56 -41.16 92.71
C ALA A 347 129.33 -39.87 91.89
N ASP A 348 128.20 -39.71 91.18
CA ASP A 348 128.19 -38.89 89.96
C ASP A 348 127.22 -37.68 89.94
N GLY A 349 127.18 -36.91 91.03
CA GLY A 349 126.39 -35.67 91.11
C GLY A 349 126.72 -34.64 90.01
N LYS A 350 127.95 -34.66 89.47
CA LYS A 350 128.38 -33.79 88.35
C LYS A 350 127.86 -34.27 87.00
N ALA A 351 127.77 -35.58 86.77
CA ALA A 351 127.11 -36.14 85.59
C ALA A 351 125.59 -35.90 85.65
N ALA A 352 124.97 -36.11 86.82
CA ALA A 352 123.55 -35.80 87.05
C ALA A 352 123.22 -34.32 86.79
N LEU A 353 124.05 -33.38 87.25
CA LEU A 353 123.86 -31.95 86.97
C LEU A 353 123.98 -31.63 85.46
N LYS A 354 124.95 -32.22 84.75
CA LYS A 354 125.07 -32.07 83.29
C LYS A 354 123.86 -32.65 82.56
N GLN A 355 123.36 -33.81 82.97
CA GLN A 355 122.15 -34.42 82.40
C GLN A 355 120.92 -33.56 82.68
N ALA A 356 120.76 -33.01 83.89
CA ALA A 356 119.67 -32.10 84.23
C ALA A 356 119.70 -30.79 83.40
N LEU A 357 120.88 -30.22 83.16
CA LEU A 357 121.03 -29.05 82.29
C LEU A 357 120.76 -29.38 80.82
N ALA A 358 121.19 -30.54 80.33
CA ALA A 358 120.89 -31.01 78.98
C ALA A 358 119.39 -31.29 78.78
N LEU A 359 118.73 -31.90 79.76
CA LEU A 359 117.28 -32.10 79.79
C LEU A 359 116.55 -30.75 79.75
N ARG A 360 116.93 -29.79 80.60
CA ARG A 360 116.32 -28.45 80.63
C ARG A 360 116.56 -27.66 79.33
N GLY A 361 117.70 -27.86 78.67
CA GLY A 361 117.96 -27.33 77.33
C GLY A 361 117.07 -27.95 76.25
N ALA A 362 116.89 -29.28 76.29
CA ALA A 362 115.99 -30.00 75.40
C ALA A 362 114.52 -29.62 75.63
N GLU A 363 114.07 -29.48 76.88
CA GLU A 363 112.75 -28.98 77.26
C GLU A 363 112.49 -27.57 76.73
N ALA A 364 113.48 -26.67 76.83
CA ALA A 364 113.39 -25.32 76.27
C ALA A 364 113.39 -25.29 74.73
N GLU A 365 114.02 -26.27 74.06
CA GLU A 365 113.86 -26.46 72.61
C GLU A 365 112.51 -27.05 72.23
N VAL A 366 112.01 -28.05 72.95
CA VAL A 366 110.66 -28.60 72.75
C VAL A 366 109.63 -27.50 72.93
N GLY A 367 109.72 -26.69 73.99
CA GLY A 367 108.84 -25.53 74.22
C GLY A 367 108.88 -24.49 73.09
N ARG A 368 110.07 -24.21 72.52
CA ARG A 368 110.18 -23.32 71.34
C ARG A 368 109.60 -23.95 70.07
N ARG A 369 109.77 -25.26 69.87
CA ARG A 369 109.21 -25.98 68.72
C ARG A 369 107.67 -26.07 68.80
N THR A 370 107.11 -26.42 69.96
CA THR A 370 105.66 -26.49 70.17
C THR A 370 105.01 -25.11 70.10
N ALA A 371 105.66 -24.04 70.61
CA ALA A 371 105.19 -22.67 70.42
C ALA A 371 105.20 -22.26 68.93
N GLY A 372 106.24 -22.61 68.18
CA GLY A 372 106.31 -22.38 66.72
C GLY A 372 105.27 -23.18 65.93
N GLU A 373 104.94 -24.40 66.37
CA GLU A 373 103.85 -25.21 65.80
C GLU A 373 102.47 -24.63 66.13
N ALA A 374 102.26 -24.17 67.37
CA ALA A 374 101.03 -23.49 67.76
C ALA A 374 100.82 -22.21 66.95
N GLN A 375 101.86 -21.40 66.72
CA GLN A 375 101.81 -20.22 65.85
C GLN A 375 101.51 -20.58 64.39
N ARG A 376 102.09 -21.67 63.85
CA ARG A 376 101.75 -22.16 62.50
C ARG A 376 100.31 -22.64 62.39
N ARG A 377 99.80 -23.36 63.40
CA ARG A 377 98.40 -23.81 63.48
C ARG A 377 97.44 -22.62 63.61
N LEU A 378 97.80 -21.59 64.36
CA LEU A 378 97.02 -20.36 64.50
C LEU A 378 96.92 -19.62 63.16
N ARG A 379 98.04 -19.37 62.47
CA ARG A 379 98.02 -18.74 61.14
C ARG A 379 97.18 -19.51 60.13
N LEU A 380 97.31 -20.84 60.10
CA LEU A 380 96.50 -21.68 59.22
C LEU A 380 95.01 -21.67 59.62
N ALA A 381 94.67 -21.48 60.90
CA ALA A 381 93.29 -21.27 61.33
C ALA A 381 92.78 -19.89 60.88
N GLU A 382 93.56 -18.83 61.05
CA GLU A 382 93.25 -17.46 60.60
C GLU A 382 93.03 -17.39 59.07
N GLU A 383 93.91 -18.02 58.29
CA GLU A 383 93.76 -18.17 56.82
C GLU A 383 92.47 -18.91 56.43
N ASN A 384 92.12 -19.98 57.17
CA ASN A 384 90.88 -20.71 56.94
C ASN A 384 89.63 -19.91 57.35
N VAL A 385 89.69 -19.13 58.43
CA VAL A 385 88.61 -18.22 58.84
C VAL A 385 88.38 -17.16 57.77
N ALA A 386 89.43 -16.45 57.34
CA ALA A 386 89.33 -15.44 56.28
C ALA A 386 88.76 -16.02 54.97
N ARG A 387 89.15 -17.26 54.60
CA ARG A 387 88.60 -17.98 53.45
C ARG A 387 87.11 -18.31 53.62
N LEU A 388 86.69 -18.73 54.82
CA LEU A 388 85.28 -19.03 55.11
C LEU A 388 84.44 -17.76 55.15
N GLU A 389 84.94 -16.67 55.71
CA GLU A 389 84.29 -15.35 55.71
C GLU A 389 84.08 -14.83 54.29
N ALA A 390 85.11 -14.87 53.44
CA ALA A 390 84.98 -14.54 52.02
C ALA A 390 83.93 -15.41 51.32
N ARG A 391 83.90 -16.72 51.60
CA ARG A 391 82.90 -17.64 51.03
C ARG A 391 81.48 -17.35 51.54
N VAL A 392 81.31 -16.92 52.78
CA VAL A 392 80.01 -16.49 53.32
C VAL A 392 79.53 -15.22 52.63
N VAL A 393 80.41 -14.26 52.32
CA VAL A 393 80.06 -13.05 51.56
C VAL A 393 79.64 -13.40 50.13
N GLU A 394 80.38 -14.28 49.43
CA GLU A 394 79.99 -14.78 48.11
C GLU A 394 78.61 -15.45 48.12
N LEU A 395 78.36 -16.33 49.09
CA LEU A 395 77.08 -17.05 49.21
C LEU A 395 75.92 -16.10 49.56
N ARG A 396 76.15 -15.05 50.35
CA ARG A 396 75.14 -14.02 50.62
C ARG A 396 74.80 -13.23 49.35
N ALA A 397 75.79 -12.76 48.60
CA ALA A 397 75.55 -12.06 47.33
C ALA A 397 74.83 -12.95 46.28
N ALA A 398 75.18 -14.24 46.24
CA ALA A 398 74.48 -15.22 45.40
C ALA A 398 73.04 -15.48 45.85
N ALA A 399 72.78 -15.47 47.16
CA ALA A 399 71.43 -15.60 47.71
C ALA A 399 70.58 -14.36 47.46
N GLU A 400 71.12 -13.16 47.70
CA GLU A 400 70.46 -11.86 47.45
C GLU A 400 70.08 -11.71 45.96
N THR A 401 70.98 -12.07 45.04
CA THR A 401 70.68 -12.04 43.60
C THR A 401 69.62 -13.08 43.19
N LYS A 402 69.62 -14.28 43.81
CA LYS A 402 68.57 -15.30 43.61
C LYS A 402 67.21 -14.84 44.16
N ILE A 403 67.16 -14.23 45.35
CA ILE A 403 65.96 -13.64 45.95
C ILE A 403 65.40 -12.54 45.04
N ALA A 404 66.21 -11.56 44.66
CA ALA A 404 65.78 -10.47 43.78
C ALA A 404 65.33 -10.95 42.39
N ALA A 405 65.80 -12.12 41.91
CA ALA A 405 65.30 -12.74 40.69
C ALA A 405 63.95 -13.43 40.88
N LEU A 406 63.76 -14.15 42.01
CA LEU A 406 62.48 -14.78 42.37
C LEU A 406 61.38 -13.74 42.62
N GLU A 407 61.68 -12.64 43.31
CA GLU A 407 60.75 -11.53 43.52
C GLU A 407 60.27 -10.91 42.20
N ARG A 408 61.19 -10.67 41.25
CA ARG A 408 60.85 -10.20 39.91
C ARG A 408 60.00 -11.21 39.13
N ALA A 409 60.28 -12.50 39.24
CA ALA A 409 59.48 -13.55 38.61
C ALA A 409 58.07 -13.63 39.21
N LEU A 410 57.94 -13.51 40.54
CA LEU A 410 56.66 -13.52 41.25
C LEU A 410 55.82 -12.28 40.89
N ALA A 411 56.43 -11.09 40.87
CA ALA A 411 55.77 -9.87 40.43
C ALA A 411 55.31 -9.93 38.96
N ALA A 412 56.13 -10.51 38.07
CA ALA A 412 55.75 -10.72 36.67
C ALA A 412 54.57 -11.68 36.51
N LYS A 413 54.51 -12.75 37.32
CA LYS A 413 53.40 -13.72 37.33
C LYS A 413 52.10 -13.15 37.88
N ALA A 414 52.15 -12.45 39.02
CA ALA A 414 50.98 -11.76 39.57
C ALA A 414 50.42 -10.72 38.58
N ALA A 415 51.29 -10.05 37.82
CA ALA A 415 50.88 -9.16 36.74
C ALA A 415 50.33 -9.89 35.50
N ALA A 416 50.67 -11.17 35.26
CA ALA A 416 50.10 -11.98 34.19
C ALA A 416 48.71 -12.52 34.57
N GLU A 417 48.57 -13.05 35.80
CA GLU A 417 47.32 -13.53 36.38
C GLU A 417 46.25 -12.43 36.39
N LYS A 418 46.57 -11.25 36.95
CA LYS A 418 45.67 -10.09 36.95
C LYS A 418 45.26 -9.63 35.54
N ARG A 419 46.15 -9.78 34.54
CA ARG A 419 45.80 -9.48 33.13
C ARG A 419 44.82 -10.52 32.59
N ALA A 420 45.04 -11.81 32.85
CA ALA A 420 44.15 -12.89 32.42
C ALA A 420 42.75 -12.76 33.05
N GLU A 421 42.67 -12.45 34.35
CA GLU A 421 41.41 -12.14 35.04
C GLU A 421 40.69 -10.96 34.38
N SER A 422 41.39 -9.84 34.15
CA SER A 422 40.81 -8.64 33.53
C SER A 422 40.35 -8.86 32.08
N ALA A 423 41.04 -9.75 31.35
CA ALA A 423 40.65 -10.15 30.00
C ALA A 423 39.41 -11.06 30.03
N GLU A 424 39.31 -11.99 30.99
CA GLU A 424 38.12 -12.81 31.17
C GLU A 424 36.90 -11.97 31.59
N THR A 425 37.04 -11.01 32.51
CA THR A 425 35.93 -10.11 32.87
C THR A 425 35.51 -9.22 31.71
N SER A 426 36.46 -8.58 31.01
CA SER A 426 36.14 -7.76 29.84
C SER A 426 35.47 -8.58 28.72
N ALA A 427 35.89 -9.84 28.51
CA ALA A 427 35.25 -10.73 27.55
C ALA A 427 33.84 -11.20 27.99
N ARG A 428 33.60 -11.38 29.30
CA ARG A 428 32.26 -11.65 29.85
C ARG A 428 31.32 -10.45 29.62
N ASP A 429 31.79 -9.26 29.97
CA ASP A 429 30.99 -8.03 29.86
C ASP A 429 30.64 -7.72 28.40
N ALA A 430 31.58 -7.93 27.47
CA ALA A 430 31.35 -7.82 26.04
C ALA A 430 30.30 -8.83 25.53
N VAL A 431 30.37 -10.10 25.96
CA VAL A 431 29.34 -11.10 25.62
C VAL A 431 27.98 -10.70 26.18
N ALA A 432 27.91 -10.25 27.43
CA ALA A 432 26.65 -9.84 28.05
C ALA A 432 26.01 -8.61 27.37
N SER A 433 26.82 -7.62 26.94
CA SER A 433 26.32 -6.47 26.15
C SER A 433 25.75 -6.93 24.82
N LEU A 434 26.51 -7.74 24.07
CA LEU A 434 26.08 -8.25 22.77
C LEU A 434 24.84 -9.15 22.88
N GLU A 435 24.69 -9.93 23.96
CA GLU A 435 23.48 -10.72 24.22
C GLU A 435 22.25 -9.84 24.50
N ALA A 436 22.41 -8.74 25.24
CA ALA A 436 21.35 -7.77 25.49
C ALA A 436 20.95 -7.01 24.21
N GLU A 437 21.93 -6.59 23.40
CA GLU A 437 21.71 -6.00 22.07
C GLU A 437 21.00 -7.01 21.14
N ASN A 438 21.43 -8.27 21.12
CA ASN A 438 20.77 -9.33 20.35
C ASN A 438 19.30 -9.53 20.76
N ALA A 439 18.99 -9.42 22.05
CA ALA A 439 17.61 -9.47 22.54
C ALA A 439 16.78 -8.26 22.06
N ALA A 440 17.37 -7.07 22.02
CA ALA A 440 16.73 -5.87 21.45
C ALA A 440 16.48 -6.02 19.94
N HIS A 441 17.46 -6.51 19.16
CA HIS A 441 17.27 -6.78 17.72
C HIS A 441 16.16 -7.81 17.45
N ARG A 442 16.04 -8.87 18.28
CA ARG A 442 14.91 -9.82 18.18
C ARG A 442 13.57 -9.13 18.38
N LYS A 443 13.44 -8.33 19.44
CA LYS A 443 12.20 -7.59 19.72
C LYS A 443 11.83 -6.65 18.57
N ASN A 444 12.80 -5.87 18.06
CA ASN A 444 12.60 -4.96 16.94
C ASN A 444 12.16 -5.71 15.66
N LEU A 445 12.73 -6.90 15.41
CA LEU A 445 12.33 -7.76 14.30
C LEU A 445 10.89 -8.29 14.46
N ASP A 446 10.52 -8.75 15.65
CA ASP A 446 9.16 -9.26 15.91
C ASP A 446 8.10 -8.15 15.76
N GLU A 447 8.40 -6.92 16.24
CA GLU A 447 7.58 -5.73 16.01
C GLU A 447 7.47 -5.38 14.51
N ALA A 448 8.57 -5.44 13.76
CA ALA A 448 8.57 -5.18 12.31
C ALA A 448 7.79 -6.25 11.52
N ARG A 449 7.89 -7.53 11.92
CA ARG A 449 7.10 -8.64 11.35
C ARG A 449 5.61 -8.49 11.64
N ALA A 450 5.24 -8.06 12.85
CA ALA A 450 3.84 -7.75 13.18
C ALA A 450 3.31 -6.60 12.31
N ALA A 451 4.08 -5.53 12.14
CA ALA A 451 3.72 -4.41 11.26
C ALA A 451 3.61 -4.84 9.78
N ALA A 452 4.53 -5.65 9.27
CA ALA A 452 4.48 -6.18 7.92
C ALA A 452 3.26 -7.08 7.69
N SER A 453 2.90 -7.92 8.67
CA SER A 453 1.69 -8.76 8.65
C SER A 453 0.42 -7.91 8.62
N SER A 454 0.33 -6.88 9.48
CA SER A 454 -0.82 -5.96 9.52
C SER A 454 -0.99 -5.20 8.19
N ALA A 455 0.10 -4.65 7.64
CA ALA A 455 0.05 -4.00 6.33
C ALA A 455 -0.31 -4.99 5.20
N ALA A 456 0.15 -6.24 5.27
CA ALA A 456 -0.24 -7.27 4.31
C ALA A 456 -1.75 -7.61 4.41
N GLN A 457 -2.32 -7.65 5.61
CA GLN A 457 -3.77 -7.83 5.82
C GLN A 457 -4.58 -6.64 5.26
N GLU A 458 -4.14 -5.40 5.49
CA GLU A 458 -4.77 -4.19 4.92
C GLU A 458 -4.76 -4.23 3.38
N THR A 459 -3.67 -4.69 2.75
CA THR A 459 -3.66 -4.85 1.29
C THR A 459 -4.54 -5.98 0.78
N ARG A 460 -4.97 -6.92 1.63
CA ARG A 460 -5.93 -7.96 1.26
C ARG A 460 -7.35 -7.43 1.36
N SER A 461 -7.72 -6.78 2.47
CA SER A 461 -9.04 -6.17 2.62
C SER A 461 -9.30 -5.11 1.54
N LEU A 462 -8.32 -4.25 1.22
CA LEU A 462 -8.47 -3.26 0.14
C LEU A 462 -8.58 -3.91 -1.26
N ARG A 463 -8.00 -5.09 -1.50
CA ARG A 463 -8.22 -5.85 -2.75
C ARG A 463 -9.61 -6.47 -2.80
N GLU A 464 -10.10 -6.99 -1.67
CA GLU A 464 -11.45 -7.56 -1.53
C GLU A 464 -12.52 -6.47 -1.70
N GLU A 465 -12.34 -5.30 -1.08
CA GLU A 465 -13.19 -4.12 -1.26
C GLU A 465 -13.21 -3.64 -2.72
N LEU A 466 -12.04 -3.54 -3.37
CA LEU A 466 -11.96 -3.14 -4.78
C LEU A 466 -12.59 -4.18 -5.71
N ALA A 467 -12.42 -5.48 -5.43
CA ALA A 467 -13.06 -6.56 -6.19
C ALA A 467 -14.59 -6.54 -6.03
N ALA A 468 -15.09 -6.33 -4.81
CA ALA A 468 -16.52 -6.20 -4.52
C ALA A 468 -17.12 -4.94 -5.17
N ALA A 469 -16.37 -3.82 -5.20
CA ALA A 469 -16.77 -2.61 -5.91
C ALA A 469 -16.85 -2.84 -7.43
N SER A 470 -15.87 -3.54 -8.03
CA SER A 470 -15.91 -3.94 -9.45
C SER A 470 -17.12 -4.82 -9.75
N GLN A 471 -17.36 -5.87 -8.95
CA GLN A 471 -18.51 -6.77 -9.15
C GLN A 471 -19.86 -6.04 -9.07
N ARG A 472 -20.00 -5.03 -8.20
CA ARG A 472 -21.21 -4.19 -8.14
C ARG A 472 -21.36 -3.32 -9.39
N ALA A 473 -20.28 -2.75 -9.90
CA ALA A 473 -20.31 -1.98 -11.14
C ALA A 473 -20.66 -2.86 -12.35
N ASP A 474 -20.09 -4.08 -12.43
CA ASP A 474 -20.37 -5.05 -13.47
C ASP A 474 -21.84 -5.55 -13.40
N ALA A 475 -22.38 -5.75 -12.20
CA ALA A 475 -23.78 -6.12 -12.01
C ALA A 475 -24.76 -5.03 -12.48
N LEU A 476 -24.51 -3.76 -12.12
CA LEU A 476 -25.30 -2.61 -12.59
C LEU A 476 -25.24 -2.45 -14.12
N ALA A 477 -24.09 -2.72 -14.74
CA ALA A 477 -23.96 -2.73 -16.20
C ALA A 477 -24.70 -3.92 -16.86
N GLY A 478 -24.78 -5.05 -16.16
CA GLY A 478 -25.53 -6.24 -16.57
C GLY A 478 -27.05 -6.03 -16.54
N GLU A 479 -27.59 -5.49 -15.44
CA GLU A 479 -29.01 -5.13 -15.31
C GLU A 479 -29.42 -4.13 -16.41
N LYS A 480 -28.56 -3.15 -16.70
CA LYS A 480 -28.75 -2.17 -17.78
C LYS A 480 -28.72 -2.76 -19.20
N SER A 481 -28.23 -3.99 -19.37
CA SER A 481 -28.25 -4.69 -20.67
C SER A 481 -29.47 -5.62 -20.81
N ALA A 482 -30.29 -5.75 -19.77
CA ALA A 482 -31.49 -6.59 -19.72
C ALA A 482 -32.81 -5.81 -19.70
N LEU A 483 -32.74 -4.49 -19.45
CA LEU A 483 -33.81 -3.50 -19.58
C LEU A 483 -33.75 -2.82 -20.96
#